data_AF-A0A2I0KD93-F1
#
_entry.id   AF-A0A2I0KD93-F1
#
_cell.length_a   1.000
_cell.length_b   1.000
_cell.length_c   1.000
_cell.angle_alpha   90.00
_cell.angle_beta   90.00
_cell.angle_gamma   90.00
#
_symmetry.space_group_name_H-M   'P 1'
#
loop_
_entity.id
_entity.type
_entity.pdbx_description
1 polymer ?
#
loop_
_entity_poly.entity_id
_entity_poly.type
_entity_poly.pdbx_seq_one_letter_code
_entity_poly.pdbx_strand_id
1 'polypeptide(L)'
;MPVHVAREAPKLWRKICSEVSVEIALLSENWKHLLAGIVFQYLHGVAAHGVHYLHRPGPTLQDVGFFLVPELGQERAYISESLFSVIFCSFVLWTFHPFVFQSKKIYTALIWCRVLAYLVACQILRILTFYSTQLPGPNYHCREGSRLARLPPPESVFEVVLLNFPRGILYGCGDLIFSSHMIFSLVFVRTYHKYGVSRFMKLFGWLLAVVQSILIIASRKHYTVDIVVAW
;
A
#
# COMPACT_ATOMS: atom_id res chain seq x y z
N MET A 1 -35.15 9.28 -34.29
CA MET A 1 -33.84 8.61 -34.15
C MET A 1 -33.63 7.98 -32.76
N PRO A 2 -34.29 6.85 -32.38
CA PRO A 2 -33.96 6.13 -31.14
C PRO A 2 -33.40 4.69 -31.33
N VAL A 3 -33.36 4.15 -32.55
CA VAL A 3 -33.13 2.71 -32.78
C VAL A 3 -31.65 2.27 -32.71
N HIS A 4 -30.69 3.19 -32.80
CA HIS A 4 -29.26 2.81 -32.77
C HIS A 4 -28.71 2.56 -31.36
N VAL A 5 -29.20 3.27 -30.34
CA VAL A 5 -28.70 3.14 -28.95
C VAL A 5 -29.09 1.78 -28.33
N ALA A 6 -30.30 1.30 -28.61
CA ALA A 6 -30.81 0.03 -28.06
C ALA A 6 -30.08 -1.22 -28.60
N ARG A 7 -29.37 -1.11 -29.74
CA ARG A 7 -28.57 -2.22 -30.32
C ARG A 7 -27.14 -2.29 -29.79
N GLU A 8 -26.61 -1.21 -29.22
CA GLU A 8 -25.24 -1.18 -28.67
C GLU A 8 -25.16 -1.74 -27.25
N ALA A 9 -26.15 -1.43 -26.41
CA ALA A 9 -26.26 -1.98 -25.05
C ALA A 9 -26.19 -3.53 -24.98
N PRO A 10 -26.93 -4.32 -25.80
CA PRO A 10 -26.83 -5.77 -25.79
C PRO A 10 -25.52 -6.33 -26.38
N LYS A 11 -24.75 -5.51 -27.12
CA LYS A 11 -23.40 -5.88 -27.58
C LYS A 11 -22.35 -5.61 -26.51
N LEU A 12 -22.46 -4.49 -25.79
CA LEU A 12 -21.59 -4.18 -24.66
C LEU A 12 -21.79 -5.18 -23.52
N TRP A 13 -23.05 -5.46 -23.16
CA TRP A 13 -23.40 -6.42 -22.12
C TRP A 13 -22.84 -7.82 -22.38
N ARG A 14 -23.02 -8.36 -23.59
CA ARG A 14 -22.46 -9.67 -23.97
C ARG A 14 -20.95 -9.74 -23.87
N LYS A 15 -20.24 -8.64 -24.18
CA LYS A 15 -18.77 -8.58 -24.08
C LYS A 15 -18.32 -8.48 -22.64
N ILE A 16 -18.99 -7.67 -21.82
CA ILE A 16 -18.75 -7.63 -20.37
C ILE A 16 -18.92 -9.03 -19.79
N CYS A 17 -20.01 -9.73 -20.13
CA CYS A 17 -20.22 -11.11 -19.70
C CYS A 17 -19.09 -12.05 -20.16
N SER A 18 -18.57 -11.90 -21.39
CA SER A 18 -17.47 -12.75 -21.85
C SER A 18 -16.15 -12.46 -21.11
N GLU A 19 -15.80 -11.19 -20.91
CA GLU A 19 -14.58 -10.82 -20.17
C GLU A 19 -14.69 -11.25 -18.70
N VAL A 20 -15.86 -11.06 -18.08
CA VAL A 20 -16.14 -11.56 -16.73
C VAL A 20 -16.03 -13.08 -16.67
N SER A 21 -16.54 -13.81 -17.66
CA SER A 21 -16.41 -15.27 -17.71
C SER A 21 -14.95 -15.73 -17.77
N VAL A 22 -14.10 -15.05 -18.56
CA VAL A 22 -12.68 -15.37 -18.65
C VAL A 22 -11.96 -15.03 -17.34
N GLU A 23 -12.26 -13.87 -16.75
CA GLU A 23 -11.67 -13.46 -15.47
C GLU A 23 -12.09 -14.38 -14.32
N ILE A 24 -13.34 -14.87 -14.31
CA ILE A 24 -13.80 -15.88 -13.34
C ILE A 24 -13.05 -17.19 -13.54
N ALA A 25 -12.84 -17.63 -14.78
CA ALA A 25 -12.05 -18.83 -15.06
C ALA A 25 -10.61 -18.67 -14.54
N LEU A 26 -9.93 -17.58 -14.88
CA LEU A 26 -8.57 -17.29 -14.40
C LEU A 26 -8.51 -17.15 -12.87
N LEU A 27 -9.51 -16.53 -12.27
CA LEU A 27 -9.65 -16.42 -10.82
C LEU A 27 -9.81 -17.81 -10.19
N SER A 28 -10.64 -18.67 -10.76
CA SER A 28 -10.87 -20.04 -10.28
C SER A 28 -9.65 -20.95 -10.44
N GLU A 29 -8.76 -20.67 -11.39
CA GLU A 29 -7.49 -21.36 -11.52
C GLU A 29 -6.46 -20.86 -10.50
N ASN A 30 -6.46 -19.56 -10.21
CA ASN A 30 -5.41 -18.90 -9.41
C ASN A 30 -5.84 -18.49 -7.99
N TRP A 31 -7.06 -18.84 -7.55
CA TRP A 31 -7.64 -18.35 -6.30
C TRP A 31 -6.76 -18.64 -5.08
N LYS A 32 -6.05 -19.78 -5.05
CA LYS A 32 -5.14 -20.14 -3.95
C LYS A 32 -4.00 -19.13 -3.81
N HIS A 33 -3.44 -18.66 -4.92
CA HIS A 33 -2.36 -17.67 -4.92
C HIS A 33 -2.86 -16.30 -4.43
N LEU A 34 -4.04 -15.88 -4.89
CA LEU A 34 -4.65 -14.63 -4.46
C LEU A 34 -5.03 -14.67 -2.98
N LEU A 35 -5.66 -15.76 -2.54
CA LEU A 35 -6.03 -15.98 -1.15
C LEU A 35 -4.78 -15.98 -0.25
N ALA A 36 -3.73 -16.71 -0.64
CA ALA A 36 -2.46 -16.71 0.09
C ALA A 36 -1.87 -15.30 0.20
N GLY A 37 -1.89 -14.52 -0.89
CA GLY A 37 -1.45 -13.13 -0.89
C GLY A 37 -2.25 -12.25 0.07
N ILE A 38 -3.59 -12.36 0.06
CA ILE A 38 -4.48 -11.59 0.94
C ILE A 38 -4.30 -11.99 2.41
N VAL A 39 -4.23 -13.29 2.70
CA VAL A 39 -3.95 -13.80 4.05
C VAL A 39 -2.61 -13.26 4.54
N PHE A 40 -1.61 -13.22 3.68
CA PHE A 40 -0.31 -12.66 4.05
C PHE A 40 -0.36 -11.15 4.30
N GLN A 41 -1.17 -10.38 3.58
CA GLN A 41 -1.40 -8.96 3.89
C GLN A 41 -1.93 -8.77 5.32
N TYR A 42 -2.86 -9.63 5.73
CA TYR A 42 -3.39 -9.63 7.08
C TYR A 42 -2.33 -10.03 8.11
N LEU A 43 -1.56 -11.10 7.85
CA LEU A 43 -0.45 -11.52 8.71
C LEU A 43 0.60 -10.41 8.88
N HIS A 44 0.94 -9.72 7.80
CA HIS A 44 1.81 -8.55 7.84
C HIS A 44 1.23 -7.43 8.72
N GLY A 45 -0.09 -7.17 8.64
CA GLY A 45 -0.78 -6.23 9.52
C GLY A 45 -0.66 -6.62 10.99
N VAL A 46 -0.91 -7.90 11.32
CA VAL A 46 -0.76 -8.45 12.67
C VAL A 46 0.67 -8.31 13.17
N ALA A 47 1.66 -8.61 12.31
CA ALA A 47 3.07 -8.46 12.64
C ALA A 47 3.46 -6.99 12.94
N ALA A 48 2.98 -6.05 12.12
CA ALA A 48 3.21 -4.62 12.34
C ALA A 48 2.57 -4.13 13.64
N HIS A 49 1.35 -4.59 13.94
CA HIS A 49 0.68 -4.31 15.21
C HIS A 49 1.39 -4.95 16.40
N GLY A 50 1.90 -6.18 16.25
CA GLY A 50 2.67 -6.89 17.26
C GLY A 50 3.94 -6.13 17.67
N VAL A 51 4.67 -5.55 16.70
CA VAL A 51 5.88 -4.77 17.01
C VAL A 51 5.59 -3.43 17.65
N HIS A 52 4.37 -2.92 17.52
CA HIS A 52 3.96 -1.74 18.27
C HIS A 52 3.96 -1.96 19.79
N TYR A 53 3.63 -3.18 20.25
CA TYR A 53 3.78 -3.55 21.67
C TYR A 53 5.25 -3.64 22.12
N LEU A 54 6.15 -3.99 21.21
CA LEU A 54 7.59 -4.05 21.47
C LEU A 54 8.27 -2.68 21.35
N HIS A 55 7.53 -1.67 20.87
CA HIS A 55 8.09 -0.36 20.59
C HIS A 55 8.61 0.33 21.86
N ARG A 56 9.87 0.78 21.80
CA ARG A 56 10.47 1.62 22.82
C ARG A 56 10.63 3.04 22.27
N PRO A 57 9.85 4.02 22.75
CA PRO A 57 10.06 5.41 22.40
C PRO A 57 11.45 5.84 22.86
N GLY A 58 12.07 6.65 22.03
CA GLY A 58 13.40 7.20 22.20
C GLY A 58 13.53 8.51 21.42
N PRO A 59 14.67 9.21 21.54
CA PRO A 59 14.94 10.37 20.70
C PRO A 59 14.95 9.98 19.22
N THR A 60 14.45 10.88 18.37
CA THR A 60 14.46 10.67 16.91
C THR A 60 15.89 10.57 16.40
N LEU A 61 16.16 9.59 15.54
CA LEU A 61 17.48 9.39 14.96
C LEU A 61 17.83 10.54 13.99
N GLN A 62 19.12 10.82 13.87
CA GLN A 62 19.62 11.76 12.87
C GLN A 62 19.40 11.18 11.47
N ASP A 63 18.76 11.96 10.60
CA ASP A 63 18.38 11.53 9.26
C ASP A 63 18.60 12.65 8.26
N VAL A 64 19.28 12.33 7.15
CA VAL A 64 19.65 13.30 6.11
C VAL A 64 18.41 13.93 5.47
N GLY A 65 17.36 13.16 5.22
CA GLY A 65 16.12 13.70 4.68
C GLY A 65 15.42 14.61 5.68
N PHE A 66 15.58 14.39 6.99
CA PHE A 66 15.03 15.32 7.98
C PHE A 66 15.74 16.67 8.02
N PHE A 67 17.04 16.70 7.72
CA PHE A 67 17.78 17.95 7.57
C PHE A 67 17.44 18.70 6.27
N LEU A 68 17.23 17.97 5.17
CA LEU A 68 16.99 18.56 3.85
C LEU A 68 15.53 18.96 3.62
N VAL A 69 14.58 18.20 4.19
CA VAL A 69 13.14 18.39 3.95
C VAL A 69 12.49 19.03 5.19
N PRO A 70 11.86 20.21 5.04
CA PRO A 70 11.18 20.87 6.15
C PRO A 70 10.01 20.03 6.65
N GLU A 71 9.72 20.12 7.95
CA GLU A 71 8.62 19.39 8.53
C GLU A 71 7.27 20.00 8.11
N LEU A 72 6.31 19.12 7.81
CA LEU A 72 4.97 19.52 7.37
C LEU A 72 4.06 19.92 8.55
N GLY A 73 4.41 19.48 9.77
CA GLY A 73 3.61 19.61 10.97
C GLY A 73 2.55 18.52 11.14
N GLN A 74 2.10 18.32 12.38
CA GLN A 74 1.14 17.26 12.75
C GLN A 74 -0.22 17.45 12.06
N GLU A 75 -0.69 18.71 11.93
CA GLU A 75 -1.98 19.01 11.30
C GLU A 75 -2.04 18.61 9.83
N ARG A 76 -0.90 18.61 9.13
CA ARG A 76 -0.82 18.31 7.69
C ARG A 76 -0.29 16.91 7.41
N ALA A 77 0.00 16.11 8.44
CA ALA A 77 0.52 14.75 8.29
C ALA A 77 -0.44 13.82 7.51
N TYR A 78 -1.74 14.16 7.41
CA TYR A 78 -2.70 13.40 6.61
C TYR A 78 -2.45 13.50 5.10
N ILE A 79 -1.77 14.54 4.61
CA ILE A 79 -1.55 14.78 3.18
C ILE A 79 -0.83 13.61 2.52
N SER A 80 0.17 13.02 3.19
CA SER A 80 0.87 11.86 2.66
C SER A 80 0.00 10.59 2.63
N GLU A 81 -0.96 10.44 3.55
CA GLU A 81 -1.94 9.33 3.50
C GLU A 81 -2.91 9.55 2.36
N SER A 82 -3.43 10.77 2.21
CA SER A 82 -4.37 11.11 1.14
C SER A 82 -3.76 10.85 -0.23
N LEU A 83 -2.49 11.24 -0.45
CA LEU A 83 -1.81 10.96 -1.71
C LEU A 83 -1.63 9.46 -1.94
N PHE A 84 -1.23 8.70 -0.90
CA PHE A 84 -1.15 7.25 -1.00
C PHE A 84 -2.50 6.61 -1.34
N SER A 85 -3.59 7.01 -0.68
CA SER A 85 -4.94 6.54 -0.97
C SER A 85 -5.35 6.86 -2.41
N VAL A 86 -5.00 8.04 -2.93
CA VAL A 86 -5.24 8.40 -4.33
C VAL A 86 -4.46 7.48 -5.27
N ILE A 87 -3.18 7.22 -5.03
CA ILE A 87 -2.35 6.29 -5.83
C ILE A 87 -2.96 4.89 -5.78
N PHE A 88 -3.31 4.41 -4.59
CA PHE A 88 -3.88 3.08 -4.36
C PHE A 88 -5.21 2.91 -5.10
N CYS A 89 -6.18 3.79 -4.86
CA CYS A 89 -7.49 3.73 -5.49
C CYS A 89 -7.39 3.87 -7.02
N SER A 90 -6.53 4.76 -7.52
CA SER A 90 -6.31 4.93 -8.95
C SER A 90 -5.75 3.66 -9.60
N PHE A 91 -4.82 2.97 -8.94
CA PHE A 91 -4.27 1.70 -9.42
C PHE A 91 -5.33 0.61 -9.42
N VAL A 92 -6.10 0.45 -8.33
CA VAL A 92 -7.21 -0.51 -8.25
C VAL A 92 -8.19 -0.26 -9.39
N LEU A 93 -8.69 0.97 -9.55
CA LEU A 93 -9.61 1.33 -10.63
C LEU A 93 -9.03 1.02 -12.01
N TRP A 94 -7.74 1.28 -12.23
CA TRP A 94 -7.07 0.92 -13.48
C TRP A 94 -7.03 -0.60 -13.71
N THR A 95 -6.87 -1.44 -12.67
CA THR A 95 -6.90 -2.90 -12.86
C THR A 95 -8.24 -3.40 -13.39
N PHE A 96 -9.36 -2.73 -13.05
CA PHE A 96 -10.69 -3.05 -13.55
C PHE A 96 -11.06 -2.36 -14.87
N HIS A 97 -10.16 -1.54 -15.44
CA HIS A 97 -10.36 -0.88 -16.73
C HIS A 97 -10.79 -1.84 -17.86
N PRO A 98 -10.27 -3.08 -18.00
CA PRO A 98 -10.68 -4.00 -19.07
C PRO A 98 -12.17 -4.35 -19.09
N PHE A 99 -12.83 -4.30 -17.93
CA PHE A 99 -14.28 -4.57 -17.84
C PHE A 99 -15.12 -3.42 -18.42
N VAL A 100 -14.60 -2.20 -18.40
CA VAL A 100 -15.31 -0.98 -18.84
C VAL A 100 -14.86 -0.55 -20.24
N PHE A 101 -13.56 -0.57 -20.47
CA PHE A 101 -12.91 -0.09 -21.67
C PHE A 101 -12.33 -1.26 -22.46
N GLN A 102 -12.60 -1.26 -23.77
CA GLN A 102 -12.45 -2.40 -24.69
C GLN A 102 -10.99 -2.77 -25.05
N SER A 103 -10.08 -2.88 -24.08
CA SER A 103 -8.66 -3.20 -24.34
C SER A 103 -8.25 -4.54 -23.71
N LYS A 104 -8.04 -5.56 -24.56
CA LYS A 104 -7.59 -6.92 -24.17
C LYS A 104 -6.11 -7.03 -23.74
N LYS A 105 -5.56 -6.03 -23.07
CA LYS A 105 -4.12 -5.99 -22.77
C LYS A 105 -3.75 -6.57 -21.41
N ILE A 106 -4.68 -6.57 -20.46
CA ILE A 106 -4.43 -7.01 -19.09
C ILE A 106 -5.61 -7.84 -18.59
N TYR A 107 -5.30 -8.86 -17.79
CA TYR A 107 -6.26 -9.60 -16.98
C TYR A 107 -6.05 -9.23 -15.52
N THR A 108 -7.11 -8.80 -14.87
CA THR A 108 -7.16 -8.34 -13.47
C THR A 108 -6.64 -9.41 -12.54
N ALA A 109 -7.11 -10.65 -12.67
CA ALA A 109 -6.69 -11.76 -11.82
C ALA A 109 -5.16 -11.98 -11.89
N LEU A 110 -4.59 -12.00 -13.10
CA LEU A 110 -3.15 -12.24 -13.29
C LEU A 110 -2.29 -11.07 -12.83
N ILE A 111 -2.76 -9.83 -12.98
CA ILE A 111 -2.06 -8.65 -12.44
C ILE A 111 -2.00 -8.75 -10.92
N TRP A 112 -3.11 -9.05 -10.26
CA TRP A 112 -3.16 -9.18 -8.80
C TRP A 112 -2.34 -10.36 -8.28
N CYS A 113 -2.28 -11.49 -8.98
CA CYS A 113 -1.37 -12.58 -8.62
C CYS A 113 0.09 -12.11 -8.59
N ARG A 114 0.51 -11.35 -9.61
CA ARG A 114 1.88 -10.82 -9.70
C ARG A 114 2.15 -9.75 -8.63
N VAL A 115 1.25 -8.80 -8.49
CA VAL A 115 1.35 -7.71 -7.49
C VAL A 115 1.44 -8.30 -6.08
N LEU A 116 0.55 -9.22 -5.72
CA LEU A 116 0.57 -9.86 -4.41
C LEU A 116 1.86 -10.65 -4.18
N ALA A 117 2.39 -11.36 -5.18
CA ALA A 117 3.66 -12.06 -5.04
C ALA A 117 4.83 -11.11 -4.70
N TYR A 118 4.93 -9.96 -5.38
CA TYR A 118 5.95 -8.96 -5.06
C TYR A 118 5.71 -8.33 -3.69
N LEU A 119 4.47 -8.00 -3.34
CA LEU A 119 4.12 -7.44 -2.02
C LEU A 119 4.48 -8.40 -0.89
N VAL A 120 4.15 -9.69 -1.02
CA VAL A 120 4.48 -10.72 -0.03
C VAL A 120 5.99 -10.80 0.17
N ALA A 121 6.77 -10.85 -0.90
CA ALA A 121 8.24 -10.90 -0.80
C ALA A 121 8.81 -9.68 -0.06
N CYS A 122 8.39 -8.47 -0.43
CA CYS A 122 8.81 -7.24 0.24
C CYS A 122 8.35 -7.19 1.71
N GLN A 123 7.16 -7.69 2.02
CA GLN A 123 6.63 -7.71 3.37
C GLN A 123 7.29 -8.73 4.28
N ILE A 124 7.73 -9.88 3.75
CA ILE A 124 8.58 -10.82 4.49
C ILE A 124 9.86 -10.11 4.92
N LEU A 125 10.55 -9.45 3.98
CA LEU A 125 11.77 -8.68 4.28
C LEU A 125 11.51 -7.61 5.33
N ARG A 126 10.41 -6.86 5.17
CA ARG A 126 9.96 -5.85 6.12
C ARG A 126 9.79 -6.44 7.53
N ILE A 127 9.03 -7.54 7.67
CA ILE A 127 8.82 -8.22 8.96
C ILE A 127 10.15 -8.63 9.60
N LEU A 128 11.04 -9.26 8.83
CA LEU A 128 12.35 -9.66 9.33
C LEU A 128 13.16 -8.45 9.82
N THR A 129 13.14 -7.34 9.07
CA THR A 129 13.88 -6.13 9.45
C THR A 129 13.33 -5.50 10.72
N PHE A 130 12.03 -5.19 10.80
CA PHE A 130 11.52 -4.43 11.94
C PHE A 130 11.50 -5.23 13.26
N TYR A 131 11.39 -6.57 13.20
CA TYR A 131 11.54 -7.40 14.39
C TYR A 131 13.00 -7.50 14.88
N SER A 132 13.98 -7.28 14.00
CA SER A 132 15.41 -7.35 14.36
C SER A 132 16.01 -6.02 14.77
N THR A 133 15.48 -4.89 14.29
CA THR A 133 16.13 -3.56 14.42
C THR A 133 15.53 -2.64 15.48
N GLN A 134 14.24 -2.80 15.85
CA GLN A 134 13.55 -2.08 16.94
C GLN A 134 13.97 -0.60 17.16
N LEU A 135 14.07 0.20 16.09
CA LEU A 135 14.40 1.62 16.15
C LEU A 135 13.21 2.49 16.65
N PRO A 136 13.48 3.66 17.26
CA PRO A 136 12.45 4.61 17.68
C PRO A 136 11.75 5.23 16.46
N GLY A 137 10.43 5.35 16.50
CA GLY A 137 9.62 5.82 15.38
C GLY A 137 9.67 7.35 15.26
N PRO A 138 9.82 7.92 14.06
CA PRO A 138 9.97 9.37 13.90
C PRO A 138 8.65 10.15 14.04
N ASN A 139 7.51 9.44 13.95
CA ASN A 139 6.18 10.02 13.90
C ASN A 139 5.80 10.67 15.22
N TYR A 140 5.06 11.79 15.17
CA TYR A 140 4.70 12.63 16.32
C TYR A 140 4.06 11.83 17.46
N HIS A 141 3.19 10.87 17.14
CA HIS A 141 2.48 10.07 18.14
C HIS A 141 3.34 8.95 18.77
N CYS A 142 4.52 8.69 18.21
CA CYS A 142 5.47 7.66 18.68
C CYS A 142 6.58 8.23 19.57
N ARG A 143 6.67 9.56 19.70
CA ARG A 143 7.70 10.24 20.50
C ARG A 143 7.44 10.08 22.00
N GLU A 144 8.51 10.19 22.78
CA GLU A 144 8.42 10.20 24.25
C GLU A 144 7.42 11.26 24.74
N GLY A 145 6.57 10.88 25.70
CA GLY A 145 5.50 11.74 26.23
C GLY A 145 4.15 11.65 25.51
N SER A 146 4.07 11.03 24.34
CA SER A 146 2.79 10.75 23.67
C SER A 146 2.06 9.57 24.31
N ARG A 147 0.74 9.70 24.49
CA ARG A 147 -0.13 8.63 25.02
C ARG A 147 -0.22 7.40 24.10
N LEU A 148 0.11 7.55 22.82
CA LEU A 148 0.08 6.50 21.80
C LEU A 148 1.47 5.90 21.53
N ALA A 149 2.51 6.35 22.22
CA ALA A 149 3.87 5.88 21.98
C ALA A 149 4.13 4.46 22.49
N ARG A 150 3.38 4.00 23.50
CA ARG A 150 3.40 2.62 23.96
C ARG A 150 1.98 2.11 24.11
N LEU A 151 1.70 0.95 23.52
CA LEU A 151 0.49 0.23 23.86
C LEU A 151 0.65 -0.44 25.23
N PRO A 152 -0.43 -0.51 26.05
CA PRO A 152 -0.42 -1.36 27.24
C PRO A 152 -0.19 -2.81 26.83
N PRO A 153 0.38 -3.66 27.70
CA PRO A 153 0.56 -5.08 27.41
C PRO A 153 -0.81 -5.71 27.06
N PRO A 154 -0.88 -6.58 26.04
CA PRO A 154 -2.14 -7.14 25.58
C PRO A 154 -2.73 -8.05 26.65
N GLU A 155 -4.01 -7.87 26.98
CA GLU A 155 -4.71 -8.71 27.96
C GLU A 155 -5.10 -10.07 27.35
N SER A 156 -5.19 -10.13 26.02
CA SER A 156 -5.46 -11.38 25.29
C SER A 156 -4.79 -11.42 23.92
N VAL A 157 -4.52 -12.63 23.44
CA VAL A 157 -4.00 -12.87 22.07
C VAL A 157 -4.96 -12.33 21.00
N PHE A 158 -6.25 -12.26 21.33
CA PHE A 158 -7.27 -11.71 20.44
C PHE A 158 -7.09 -10.22 20.17
N GLU A 159 -6.55 -9.42 21.09
CA GLU A 159 -6.30 -7.98 20.85
C GLU A 159 -5.21 -7.76 19.79
N VAL A 160 -4.23 -8.65 19.75
CA VAL A 160 -3.13 -8.60 18.78
C VAL A 160 -3.63 -9.04 17.39
N VAL A 161 -4.46 -10.08 17.35
CA VAL A 161 -4.98 -10.68 16.11
C VAL A 161 -6.14 -9.88 15.52
N LEU A 162 -7.09 -9.42 16.34
CA LEU A 162 -8.29 -8.72 15.87
C LEU A 162 -8.04 -7.27 15.42
N LEU A 163 -6.76 -6.89 15.19
CA LEU A 163 -6.30 -5.63 14.58
C LEU A 163 -7.36 -4.55 14.72
N ASN A 164 -7.35 -3.75 15.79
CA ASN A 164 -8.32 -2.66 15.97
C ASN A 164 -8.27 -1.72 14.74
N PHE A 165 -9.05 -2.03 13.69
CA PHE A 165 -8.73 -1.75 12.28
C PHE A 165 -8.45 -0.27 11.99
N PRO A 166 -9.22 0.70 12.53
CA PRO A 166 -8.93 2.10 12.28
C PRO A 166 -7.73 2.64 13.06
N ARG A 167 -7.40 2.07 14.23
CA ARG A 167 -6.27 2.54 15.04
C ARG A 167 -4.96 1.83 14.70
N GLY A 168 -4.97 0.52 14.51
CA GLY A 168 -3.76 -0.26 14.22
C GLY A 168 -3.13 0.07 12.86
N ILE A 169 -3.95 0.48 11.88
CA ILE A 169 -3.45 0.84 10.54
C ILE A 169 -2.93 2.29 10.49
N LEU A 170 -3.59 3.23 11.19
CA LEU A 170 -3.20 4.66 11.15
C LEU A 170 -2.18 5.07 12.22
N TYR A 171 -2.17 4.40 13.37
CA TYR A 171 -1.38 4.79 14.55
C TYR A 171 -0.40 3.69 15.00
N GLY A 172 0.14 2.92 14.06
CA GLY A 172 1.20 1.97 14.37
C GLY A 172 2.54 2.68 14.61
N CYS A 173 3.15 2.47 15.78
CA CYS A 173 4.55 2.83 16.02
C CYS A 173 5.45 1.62 15.99
N GLY A 174 6.69 1.79 15.56
CA GLY A 174 7.65 0.71 15.44
C GLY A 174 8.79 1.11 14.52
N ASP A 175 9.75 0.22 14.39
CA ASP A 175 10.72 0.32 13.32
C ASP A 175 10.02 0.03 11.99
N LEU A 176 10.23 0.88 10.99
CA LEU A 176 9.51 0.79 9.73
C LEU A 176 10.47 0.74 8.53
N ILE A 177 11.71 0.27 8.75
CA ILE A 177 12.63 -0.10 7.67
C ILE A 177 11.84 -0.96 6.67
N PHE A 178 11.94 -0.58 5.39
CA PHE A 178 10.98 -0.83 4.30
C PHE A 178 9.63 -0.13 4.48
N SER A 179 9.42 1.07 3.94
CA SER A 179 8.11 1.75 4.03
C SER A 179 7.01 1.02 3.21
N SER A 180 5.86 0.73 3.85
CA SER A 180 4.75 0.04 3.19
C SER A 180 4.12 0.92 2.12
N HIS A 181 3.89 2.21 2.42
CA HIS A 181 3.39 3.17 1.44
C HIS A 181 4.25 3.20 0.18
N MET A 182 5.58 3.15 0.35
CA MET A 182 6.51 3.12 -0.77
C MET A 182 6.51 1.79 -1.51
N ILE A 183 6.55 0.65 -0.81
CA ILE A 183 6.44 -0.68 -1.43
C ILE A 183 5.20 -0.76 -2.32
N PHE A 184 4.03 -0.42 -1.77
CA PHE A 184 2.78 -0.45 -2.54
C PHE A 184 2.82 0.52 -3.73
N SER A 185 3.22 1.78 -3.51
CA SER A 185 3.26 2.79 -4.57
C SER A 185 4.23 2.38 -5.70
N LEU A 186 5.41 1.87 -5.37
CA LEU A 186 6.41 1.46 -6.36
C LEU A 186 5.99 0.20 -7.11
N VAL A 187 5.44 -0.81 -6.43
CA VAL A 187 4.90 -2.00 -7.10
C VAL A 187 3.78 -1.61 -8.08
N PHE A 188 2.91 -0.68 -7.70
CA PHE A 188 1.83 -0.18 -8.56
C PHE A 188 2.37 0.61 -9.75
N VAL A 189 3.26 1.57 -9.52
CA VAL A 189 3.85 2.40 -10.58
C VAL A 189 4.67 1.53 -11.55
N ARG A 190 5.47 0.57 -11.07
CA ARG A 190 6.21 -0.36 -11.94
C ARG A 190 5.29 -1.27 -12.73
N THR A 191 4.20 -1.75 -12.11
CA THR A 191 3.20 -2.57 -12.80
C THR A 191 2.51 -1.76 -13.91
N TYR A 192 2.09 -0.53 -13.62
CA TYR A 192 1.53 0.37 -14.63
C TYR A 192 2.56 0.74 -15.71
N HIS A 193 3.83 0.92 -15.35
CA HIS A 193 4.88 1.20 -16.33
C HIS A 193 5.04 0.06 -17.34
N LYS A 194 4.96 -1.19 -16.87
CA LYS A 194 5.09 -2.39 -17.71
C LYS A 194 3.86 -2.63 -18.59
N TYR A 195 2.64 -2.53 -18.03
CA TYR A 195 1.42 -2.95 -18.73
C TYR A 195 0.54 -1.79 -19.22
N GLY A 196 0.70 -0.60 -18.66
CA GLY A 196 -0.03 0.61 -19.06
C GLY A 196 0.39 1.12 -20.43
N VAL A 197 -0.53 1.78 -21.11
CA VAL A 197 -0.34 2.26 -22.50
C VAL A 197 0.06 3.74 -22.55
N SER A 198 -0.48 4.58 -21.66
CA SER A 198 -0.27 6.03 -21.69
C SER A 198 1.10 6.42 -21.14
N ARG A 199 1.97 6.99 -21.98
CA ARG A 199 3.30 7.48 -21.57
C ARG A 199 3.21 8.60 -20.54
N PHE A 200 2.24 9.51 -20.70
CA PHE A 200 2.04 10.62 -19.77
C PHE A 200 1.67 10.09 -18.37
N MET A 201 0.78 9.10 -18.29
CA MET A 201 0.42 8.47 -17.01
C MET A 201 1.59 7.70 -16.38
N LYS A 202 2.49 7.12 -17.19
CA LYS A 202 3.72 6.49 -16.68
C LYS A 202 4.64 7.51 -16.01
N LEU A 203 4.90 8.63 -16.68
CA LEU A 203 5.71 9.71 -16.12
C LEU A 203 5.06 10.28 -14.86
N PHE A 204 3.74 10.52 -14.91
CA PHE A 204 2.97 11.02 -13.78
C PHE A 204 3.03 10.05 -12.58
N GLY A 205 2.89 8.74 -12.80
CA GLY A 205 3.03 7.74 -11.74
C GLY A 205 4.40 7.78 -11.05
N TRP A 206 5.50 7.92 -11.80
CA TRP A 206 6.83 8.08 -11.22
C TRP A 206 6.99 9.40 -10.46
N LEU A 207 6.44 10.49 -10.99
CA LEU A 207 6.42 11.79 -10.30
C LEU A 207 5.66 11.66 -8.97
N LEU A 208 4.50 11.02 -8.95
CA LEU A 208 3.73 10.78 -7.73
C LEU A 208 4.51 9.94 -6.72
N ALA A 209 5.26 8.93 -7.15
CA ALA A 209 6.11 8.13 -6.24
C ALA A 209 7.22 8.96 -5.59
N VAL A 210 7.85 9.87 -6.35
CA VAL A 210 8.86 10.79 -5.81
C VAL A 210 8.23 11.81 -4.85
N VAL A 211 7.08 12.40 -5.21
CA VAL A 211 6.36 13.32 -4.34
C VAL A 211 5.91 12.62 -3.05
N GLN A 212 5.39 11.38 -3.15
CA GLN A 212 5.03 10.56 -2.00
C GLN A 212 6.23 10.31 -1.08
N SER A 213 7.40 10.01 -1.66
CA SER A 213 8.66 9.83 -0.90
C SER A 213 8.98 11.08 -0.09
N ILE A 214 8.96 12.26 -0.71
CA ILE A 214 9.26 13.53 -0.04
C ILE A 214 8.23 13.84 1.05
N LEU A 215 6.93 13.64 0.76
CA LEU A 215 5.86 13.91 1.73
C LEU A 215 5.91 12.98 2.95
N ILE A 216 6.33 11.73 2.77
CA ILE A 216 6.53 10.79 3.89
C ILE A 216 7.64 11.29 4.82
N ILE A 217 8.77 11.76 4.27
CA ILE A 217 9.90 12.34 5.03
C ILE A 217 9.45 13.64 5.72
N ALA A 218 8.76 14.52 5.00
CA ALA A 218 8.26 15.79 5.52
C ALA A 218 7.24 15.58 6.67
N SER A 219 6.44 14.51 6.59
CA SER A 219 5.47 14.15 7.63
C SER A 219 6.12 13.41 8.81
N ARG A 220 7.45 13.18 8.77
CA ARG A 220 8.21 12.45 9.79
C ARG A 220 7.65 11.05 10.08
N LYS A 221 7.07 10.39 9.08
CA LYS A 221 6.46 9.06 9.24
C LYS A 221 7.48 7.93 9.17
N HIS A 222 8.48 8.12 8.31
CA HIS A 222 9.55 7.18 8.07
C HIS A 222 10.88 7.92 7.99
N TYR A 223 11.97 7.21 8.25
CA TYR A 223 13.31 7.70 7.98
C TYR A 223 13.62 7.62 6.48
N THR A 224 14.65 8.34 6.04
CA THR A 224 15.09 8.31 4.64
C THR A 224 15.54 6.91 4.24
N VAL A 225 16.16 6.15 5.15
CA VAL A 225 16.58 4.77 4.90
C VAL A 225 15.40 3.86 4.54
N ASP A 226 14.24 4.03 5.19
CA ASP A 226 13.03 3.23 4.92
C ASP A 226 12.51 3.41 3.49
N ILE A 227 12.74 4.60 2.94
CA ILE A 227 12.32 4.98 1.60
C ILE A 227 13.35 4.53 0.58
N VAL A 228 14.64 4.79 0.82
CA VAL A 228 15.72 4.40 -0.09
C VAL A 228 15.77 2.88 -0.26
N VAL A 229 15.62 2.12 0.83
CA VAL A 229 15.60 0.65 0.77
C VAL A 229 14.36 0.11 0.04
N ALA A 230 13.27 0.89 -0.03
CA ALA A 230 12.08 0.49 -0.77
C ALA A 230 12.19 0.72 -2.29
N TRP A 231 13.05 1.65 -2.75
CA TRP A 231 13.25 2.02 -4.16
C TRP A 231 14.10 0.99 -4.93
#